data_AF-A0A2H1KL63-F1
#
_entry.id   AF-A0A2H1KL63-F1
#
_cell.length_a   1.000
_cell.length_b   1.000
_cell.length_c   1.000
_cell.angle_alpha   90.00
_cell.angle_beta   90.00
_cell.angle_gamma   90.00
#
_symmetry.space_group_name_H-M   'P 1'
#
loop_
_entity.id
_entity.type
_entity.pdbx_description
1 polymer ?
#
loop_
_entity_poly.entity_id
_entity_poly.type
_entity_poly.pdbx_seq_one_letter_code
_entity_poly.pdbx_strand_id
1 'polypeptide(L)'
;MIRDISPEGSDRSDLADSSSRGPDVPDPTAVPIKPAVSVLMIRDGSTGLEVFVQHRVSTMDFAAGVVVFPGGRVDPIDEQTGASIEVPDPQTHQAAWKDSTIAEVTDGWRILLATAVREVEEETGAVLDPAGLKPWANWVTPAGRPKRFDTYFYALSAGDHGSAHHRTTEAHASEWMSVSEILTAETEERLKLMRPTLVLLRELDTFDTVAEAVGSDRTIDPIRPEFPGKHG
;
A
#
# COMPACT_ATOMS: atom_id res chain seq x y z
N MET A 1 31.44 -5.62 -67.80
CA MET A 1 30.70 -5.95 -69.03
C MET A 1 29.56 -6.86 -68.59
N ILE A 2 28.30 -6.38 -68.67
CA ILE A 2 27.01 -7.13 -68.76
C ILE A 2 26.68 -8.07 -67.56
N ARG A 3 25.87 -7.64 -66.57
CA ARG A 3 24.40 -7.78 -66.42
C ARG A 3 23.89 -9.23 -66.52
N ASP A 4 23.25 -9.73 -65.45
CA ASP A 4 21.88 -10.23 -65.59
C ASP A 4 21.07 -10.05 -64.31
N ILE A 5 19.91 -9.41 -64.49
CA ILE A 5 18.90 -9.12 -63.47
C ILE A 5 17.71 -9.96 -63.91
N SER A 6 17.33 -10.98 -63.14
CA SER A 6 16.06 -11.65 -63.38
C SER A 6 14.90 -10.79 -62.87
N PRO A 7 13.84 -10.61 -63.66
CA PRO A 7 12.62 -9.90 -63.30
C PRO A 7 11.72 -10.83 -62.47
N GLU A 8 10.78 -10.26 -61.73
CA GLU A 8 9.82 -10.96 -60.85
C GLU A 8 10.38 -11.28 -59.46
N GLY A 9 10.42 -10.24 -58.62
CA GLY A 9 10.57 -10.37 -57.18
C GLY A 9 9.31 -10.95 -56.55
N SER A 10 9.30 -12.27 -56.34
CA SER A 10 8.56 -12.92 -55.25
C SER A 10 9.21 -14.27 -54.98
N ASP A 11 10.10 -14.33 -53.98
CA ASP A 11 10.56 -15.61 -53.46
C ASP A 11 9.72 -16.03 -52.27
N ARG A 12 9.26 -17.27 -52.33
CA ARG A 12 8.38 -17.95 -51.40
C ARG A 12 9.18 -18.40 -50.20
N SER A 13 9.18 -17.59 -49.15
CA SER A 13 9.50 -18.07 -47.80
C SER A 13 8.53 -17.50 -46.77
N ASP A 14 7.24 -17.47 -47.12
CA ASP A 14 6.16 -17.46 -46.15
C ASP A 14 5.68 -18.91 -46.02
N LEU A 15 6.13 -19.61 -44.98
CA LEU A 15 5.44 -20.70 -44.27
C LEU A 15 6.43 -21.47 -43.38
N ALA A 16 6.12 -21.49 -42.08
CA ALA A 16 6.79 -22.20 -40.97
C ALA A 16 8.18 -21.65 -40.59
N ASP A 17 8.47 -21.29 -39.34
CA ASP A 17 8.10 -21.96 -38.10
C ASP A 17 8.12 -20.93 -36.95
N SER A 18 6.94 -20.60 -36.44
CA SER A 18 6.76 -19.79 -35.24
C SER A 18 6.85 -20.68 -33.99
N SER A 19 8.04 -21.19 -33.66
CA SER A 19 8.19 -21.97 -32.43
C SER A 19 9.59 -21.92 -31.82
N SER A 20 9.98 -20.74 -31.34
CA SER A 20 10.91 -20.67 -30.20
C SER A 20 10.64 -19.41 -29.39
N ARG A 21 9.53 -19.44 -28.61
CA ARG A 21 9.30 -18.48 -27.54
C ARG A 21 10.46 -18.60 -26.55
N GLY A 22 11.13 -17.47 -26.30
CA GLY A 22 12.01 -17.33 -25.14
C GLY A 22 11.25 -17.59 -23.83
N PRO A 23 11.95 -17.63 -22.68
CA PRO A 23 11.31 -17.97 -21.40
C PRO A 23 10.11 -17.06 -21.18
N ASP A 24 8.98 -17.68 -20.84
CA ASP A 24 7.67 -17.08 -20.62
C ASP A 24 7.81 -15.92 -19.62
N VAL A 25 8.00 -14.70 -20.12
CA VAL A 25 7.93 -13.49 -19.30
C VAL A 25 6.45 -13.29 -19.04
N PRO A 26 5.96 -13.45 -17.80
CA PRO A 26 4.55 -13.27 -17.50
C PRO A 26 4.13 -11.89 -17.98
N ASP A 27 3.01 -11.80 -18.68
CA ASP A 27 2.44 -10.53 -19.07
C ASP A 27 2.32 -9.65 -17.80
N PRO A 28 3.08 -8.54 -17.70
CA PRO A 28 3.12 -7.70 -16.51
C PRO A 28 1.76 -7.06 -16.20
N THR A 29 0.80 -7.11 -17.15
CA THR A 29 -0.59 -6.69 -16.98
C THR A 29 -1.51 -7.80 -16.48
N ALA A 30 -1.11 -9.07 -16.58
CA ALA A 30 -1.91 -10.23 -16.17
C ALA A 30 -1.81 -10.55 -14.66
N VAL A 31 -0.89 -9.92 -13.92
CA VAL A 31 -0.77 -10.12 -12.46
C VAL A 31 -1.97 -9.47 -11.76
N PRO A 32 -2.83 -10.27 -11.07
CA PRO A 32 -4.01 -9.73 -10.40
C PRO A 32 -3.62 -8.71 -9.32
N ILE A 33 -4.33 -7.58 -9.31
CA ILE A 33 -4.20 -6.56 -8.26
C ILE A 33 -5.12 -6.97 -7.12
N LYS A 34 -4.56 -7.12 -5.92
CA LYS A 34 -5.32 -7.50 -4.72
C LYS A 34 -5.57 -6.29 -3.83
N PRO A 35 -6.80 -6.06 -3.34
CA PRO A 35 -7.05 -4.98 -2.39
C PRO A 35 -6.37 -5.28 -1.05
N ALA A 36 -5.81 -4.24 -0.44
CA ALA A 36 -5.14 -4.29 0.85
C ALA A 36 -5.36 -3.00 1.64
N VAL A 37 -5.25 -3.06 2.95
CA VAL A 37 -5.35 -1.90 3.85
C VAL A 37 -4.04 -1.74 4.61
N SER A 38 -3.67 -0.50 4.93
CA SER A 38 -2.58 -0.18 5.83
C SER A 38 -2.96 0.99 6.73
N VAL A 39 -2.68 0.90 8.03
CA VAL A 39 -3.20 1.83 9.05
C VAL A 39 -2.06 2.59 9.72
N LEU A 40 -2.02 3.91 9.50
CA LEU A 40 -1.13 4.85 10.18
C LEU A 40 -1.74 5.19 11.53
N MET A 41 -1.41 4.41 12.55
CA MET A 41 -1.74 4.76 13.93
C MET A 41 -0.76 5.83 14.41
N ILE A 42 -1.27 7.03 14.68
CA ILE A 42 -0.48 8.20 15.05
C ILE A 42 -0.84 8.72 16.44
N ARG A 43 0.15 9.29 17.14
CA ARG A 43 -0.01 9.95 18.43
C ARG A 43 0.88 11.19 18.51
N ASP A 44 0.54 12.12 19.40
CA ASP A 44 1.41 13.25 19.69
C ASP A 44 2.64 12.76 20.45
N GLY A 45 3.83 13.12 19.96
CA GLY A 45 5.11 12.84 20.59
C GLY A 45 5.78 14.12 21.10
N SER A 46 6.93 13.95 21.76
CA SER A 46 7.68 15.09 22.32
C SER A 46 8.35 15.99 21.27
N THR A 47 8.51 15.50 20.04
CA THR A 47 9.24 16.16 18.94
C THR A 47 8.42 16.21 17.64
N GLY A 48 7.09 16.19 17.76
CA GLY A 48 6.15 16.05 16.64
C GLY A 48 5.40 14.73 16.71
N LEU A 49 4.86 14.28 15.58
CA LEU A 49 4.08 13.04 15.53
C LEU A 49 4.95 11.80 15.71
N GLU A 50 4.42 10.83 16.45
CA GLU A 50 4.90 9.45 16.45
C GLU A 50 3.90 8.57 15.70
N VAL A 51 4.43 7.53 15.03
CA VAL A 51 3.64 6.54 14.29
C VAL A 51 4.06 5.14 14.68
N PHE A 52 3.07 4.25 14.82
CA PHE A 52 3.34 2.84 15.08
C PHE A 52 3.79 2.14 13.81
N VAL A 53 4.97 1.54 13.86
CA VAL A 53 5.61 0.89 12.73
C VAL A 53 6.01 -0.54 13.06
N GLN A 54 6.20 -1.33 12.00
CA GLN A 54 6.68 -2.70 12.06
C GLN A 54 7.92 -2.85 11.19
N HIS A 55 8.92 -3.56 11.72
CA HIS A 55 10.15 -3.87 11.01
C HIS A 55 10.03 -5.29 10.43
N ARG A 56 9.77 -5.39 9.13
CA ARG A 56 9.53 -6.71 8.50
C ARG A 56 10.72 -7.66 8.67
N VAL A 57 10.44 -8.95 8.87
CA VAL A 57 11.47 -10.00 8.83
C VAL A 57 11.94 -10.14 7.38
N SER A 58 13.22 -9.87 7.10
CA SER A 58 13.79 -10.17 5.79
C SER A 58 14.34 -11.59 5.77
N THR A 59 13.85 -12.43 4.85
CA THR A 59 14.40 -13.78 4.60
C THR A 59 15.55 -13.78 3.59
N MET A 60 16.13 -12.62 3.25
CA MET A 60 17.33 -12.51 2.42
C MET A 60 18.32 -11.47 2.98
N ASP A 61 19.62 -11.77 2.83
CA ASP A 61 20.81 -10.98 3.24
C ASP A 61 20.97 -9.60 2.56
N PHE A 62 19.87 -8.99 2.11
CA PHE A 62 19.84 -7.62 1.61
C PHE A 62 18.54 -6.95 2.06
N ALA A 63 18.65 -6.04 3.04
CA ALA A 63 17.59 -5.25 3.69
C ALA A 63 16.83 -5.92 4.84
N ALA A 64 17.52 -6.13 5.97
CA ALA A 64 16.87 -5.92 7.26
C ALA A 64 16.34 -4.46 7.33
N GLY A 65 15.19 -4.23 7.99
CA GLY A 65 14.76 -2.86 8.34
C GLY A 65 13.86 -2.13 7.33
N VAL A 66 13.08 -2.84 6.51
CA VAL A 66 11.95 -2.19 5.82
C VAL A 66 10.85 -1.90 6.84
N VAL A 67 10.56 -0.62 7.02
CA VAL A 67 9.49 -0.14 7.89
C VAL A 67 8.17 -0.07 7.14
N VAL A 68 7.14 -0.66 7.74
CA VAL A 68 5.76 -0.64 7.26
C VAL A 68 4.80 -0.31 8.40
N PHE A 69 3.58 0.06 8.06
CA PHE A 69 2.50 0.17 9.04
C PHE A 69 1.71 -1.14 9.11
N PRO A 70 1.00 -1.42 10.22
CA PRO A 70 0.13 -2.57 10.30
C PRO A 70 -0.90 -2.60 9.18
N GLY A 71 -1.22 -3.80 8.71
CA GLY A 71 -2.16 -3.96 7.62
C GLY A 71 -1.85 -5.13 6.71
N GLY A 72 -2.85 -5.51 5.93
CA GLY A 72 -2.76 -6.67 5.07
C GLY A 72 -3.83 -6.68 4.01
N ARG A 73 -4.08 -7.88 3.46
CA ARG A 73 -4.98 -8.04 2.33
C ARG A 73 -6.41 -8.09 2.84
N VAL A 74 -7.35 -7.65 2.00
CA VAL A 74 -8.75 -7.98 2.23
C VAL A 74 -8.91 -9.51 2.20
N ASP A 75 -9.58 -10.04 3.21
CA ASP A 75 -9.97 -11.44 3.35
C ASP A 75 -11.49 -11.59 3.16
N PRO A 76 -12.01 -12.72 2.64
CA PRO A 76 -13.45 -12.93 2.52
C PRO A 76 -14.26 -12.67 3.81
N ILE A 77 -13.68 -12.85 5.00
CA ILE A 77 -14.37 -12.53 6.26
C ILE A 77 -14.67 -11.04 6.43
N ASP A 78 -13.91 -10.17 5.77
CA ASP A 78 -14.07 -8.71 5.83
C ASP A 78 -15.34 -8.27 5.09
N GLU A 79 -15.79 -9.02 4.08
CA GLU A 79 -17.07 -8.78 3.40
C GLU A 79 -18.24 -9.03 4.34
N GLN A 80 -18.19 -10.13 5.08
CA GLN A 80 -19.23 -10.49 6.06
C GLN A 80 -19.25 -9.52 7.24
N THR A 81 -18.08 -9.20 7.79
CA THR A 81 -17.93 -8.29 8.93
C THR A 81 -18.31 -6.86 8.53
N GLY A 82 -17.85 -6.43 7.35
CA GLY A 82 -18.15 -5.12 6.78
C GLY A 82 -19.64 -4.85 6.65
N ALA A 83 -20.46 -5.87 6.33
CA ALA A 83 -21.91 -5.70 6.21
C ALA A 83 -22.60 -5.18 7.49
N SER A 84 -22.00 -5.39 8.67
CA SER A 84 -22.51 -4.88 9.96
C SER A 84 -21.86 -3.59 10.45
N ILE A 85 -20.85 -3.06 9.75
CA ILE A 85 -20.16 -1.84 10.18
C ILE A 85 -21.03 -0.61 9.90
N GLU A 86 -21.33 0.13 10.96
CA GLU A 86 -21.93 1.45 10.91
C GLU A 86 -20.93 2.49 11.42
N VAL A 87 -20.83 3.61 10.71
CA VAL A 87 -20.03 4.77 11.12
C VAL A 87 -20.91 6.03 11.05
N PRO A 88 -20.63 7.07 11.86
CA PRO A 88 -21.46 8.27 11.91
C PRO A 88 -21.59 9.01 10.58
N ASP A 89 -20.55 8.98 9.74
CA ASP A 89 -20.52 9.66 8.44
C ASP A 89 -20.01 8.72 7.33
N PRO A 90 -20.88 7.89 6.75
CA PRO A 90 -20.54 7.02 5.63
C PRO A 90 -20.09 7.80 4.38
N GLN A 91 -20.58 9.03 4.20
CA GLN A 91 -20.31 9.82 3.00
C GLN A 91 -18.83 10.20 2.91
N THR A 92 -18.16 10.43 4.04
CA THR A 92 -16.70 10.64 4.08
C THR A 92 -15.96 9.49 3.40
N HIS A 93 -16.32 8.23 3.70
CA HIS A 93 -15.65 7.07 3.11
C HIS A 93 -16.04 6.85 1.65
N GLN A 94 -17.32 7.02 1.31
CA GLN A 94 -17.80 6.90 -0.07
C GLN A 94 -17.13 7.92 -0.99
N ALA A 95 -17.03 9.18 -0.55
CA ALA A 95 -16.40 10.26 -1.31
C ALA A 95 -14.89 10.05 -1.45
N ALA A 96 -14.22 9.62 -0.38
CA ALA A 96 -12.78 9.38 -0.39
C ALA A 96 -12.34 8.29 -1.38
N TRP A 97 -13.17 7.26 -1.56
CA TRP A 97 -12.81 6.10 -2.37
C TRP A 97 -13.46 6.07 -3.76
N LYS A 98 -14.21 7.11 -4.14
CA LYS A 98 -15.02 7.15 -5.38
C LYS A 98 -14.25 6.83 -6.68
N ASP A 99 -12.96 7.17 -6.75
CA ASP A 99 -12.13 7.01 -7.95
C ASP A 99 -11.23 5.74 -7.91
N SER A 100 -11.36 4.94 -6.84
CA SER A 100 -10.57 3.73 -6.60
C SER A 100 -11.32 2.45 -7.03
N THR A 101 -10.63 1.31 -7.05
CA THR A 101 -11.26 0.06 -7.50
C THR A 101 -12.34 -0.46 -6.56
N ILE A 102 -12.27 -0.14 -5.26
CA ILE A 102 -13.26 -0.57 -4.27
C ILE A 102 -14.63 0.09 -4.49
N ALA A 103 -14.70 1.21 -5.23
CA ALA A 103 -15.95 1.90 -5.53
C ALA A 103 -16.88 1.10 -6.46
N GLU A 104 -16.35 0.11 -7.18
CA GLU A 104 -17.14 -0.81 -8.00
C GLU A 104 -17.94 -1.81 -7.15
N VAL A 105 -17.55 -2.00 -5.89
CA VAL A 105 -18.24 -2.85 -4.94
C VAL A 105 -19.21 -2.02 -4.12
N THR A 106 -20.50 -2.37 -4.15
CA THR A 106 -21.52 -1.71 -3.32
C THR A 106 -21.09 -1.73 -1.86
N ASP A 107 -20.98 -0.55 -1.25
CA ASP A 107 -20.50 -0.36 0.12
C ASP A 107 -19.12 -0.99 0.41
N GLY A 108 -18.26 -1.12 -0.61
CA GLY A 108 -16.93 -1.70 -0.47
C GLY A 108 -16.03 -0.96 0.51
N TRP A 109 -16.31 0.30 0.81
CA TRP A 109 -15.65 1.06 1.87
C TRP A 109 -15.79 0.40 3.26
N ARG A 110 -16.90 -0.31 3.54
CA ARG A 110 -17.08 -1.06 4.79
C ARG A 110 -16.17 -2.28 4.88
N ILE A 111 -15.89 -2.92 3.74
CA ILE A 111 -14.93 -4.03 3.66
C ILE A 111 -13.55 -3.53 4.08
N LEU A 112 -13.13 -2.36 3.58
CA LEU A 112 -11.85 -1.76 3.96
C LEU A 112 -11.78 -1.45 5.46
N LEU A 113 -12.87 -0.97 6.07
CA LEU A 113 -12.92 -0.75 7.52
C LEU A 113 -12.79 -2.07 8.29
N ALA A 114 -13.48 -3.13 7.86
CA ALA A 114 -13.35 -4.44 8.47
C ALA A 114 -11.91 -4.99 8.37
N THR A 115 -11.30 -4.87 7.19
CA THR A 115 -9.89 -5.26 6.97
C THR A 115 -8.96 -4.47 7.89
N ALA A 116 -9.15 -3.15 8.02
CA ALA A 116 -8.34 -2.30 8.90
C ALA A 116 -8.40 -2.78 10.36
N VAL A 117 -9.61 -3.03 10.87
CA VAL A 117 -9.83 -3.48 12.25
C VAL A 117 -9.18 -4.84 12.47
N ARG A 118 -9.44 -5.81 11.60
CA ARG A 118 -8.92 -7.18 11.73
C ARG A 118 -7.39 -7.19 11.72
N GLU A 119 -6.77 -6.59 10.72
CA GLU A 119 -5.31 -6.61 10.57
C GLU A 119 -4.62 -5.93 11.75
N VAL A 120 -5.14 -4.79 12.21
CA VAL A 120 -4.57 -4.10 13.37
C VAL A 120 -4.74 -4.93 14.65
N GLU A 121 -5.89 -5.57 14.86
CA GLU A 121 -6.10 -6.44 16.01
C GLU A 121 -5.18 -7.67 15.98
N GLU A 122 -5.06 -8.34 14.83
CA GLU A 122 -4.23 -9.53 14.65
C GLU A 122 -2.74 -9.22 14.86
N GLU A 123 -2.25 -8.13 14.27
CA GLU A 123 -0.83 -7.80 14.30
C GLU A 123 -0.38 -7.04 15.55
N THR A 124 -1.32 -6.33 16.20
CA THR A 124 -0.99 -5.42 17.30
C THR A 124 -1.75 -5.67 18.60
N GLY A 125 -2.91 -6.34 18.53
CA GLY A 125 -3.82 -6.51 19.65
C GLY A 125 -4.67 -5.28 19.97
N ALA A 126 -4.49 -4.17 19.24
CA ALA A 126 -5.34 -2.99 19.39
C ALA A 126 -6.70 -3.23 18.74
N VAL A 127 -7.78 -3.02 19.51
CA VAL A 127 -9.15 -3.04 18.99
C VAL A 127 -9.51 -1.63 18.56
N LEU A 128 -9.84 -1.47 17.29
CA LEU A 128 -10.16 -0.18 16.69
C LEU A 128 -11.67 0.08 16.69
N ASP A 129 -12.06 1.33 16.92
CA ASP A 129 -13.38 1.83 16.52
C ASP A 129 -13.32 2.22 15.03
N PRO A 130 -14.09 1.56 14.14
CA PRO A 130 -14.14 1.91 12.72
C PRO A 130 -14.45 3.39 12.46
N ALA A 131 -15.20 4.05 13.35
CA ALA A 131 -15.56 5.46 13.19
C ALA A 131 -14.35 6.42 13.31
N GLY A 132 -13.26 5.95 13.94
CA GLY A 132 -12.02 6.71 14.08
C GLY A 132 -11.10 6.65 12.86
N LEU A 133 -11.31 5.70 11.95
CA LEU A 133 -10.46 5.50 10.77
C LEU A 133 -10.72 6.58 9.72
N LYS A 134 -9.70 7.37 9.39
CA LYS A 134 -9.77 8.42 8.38
C LYS A 134 -9.12 7.98 7.07
N PRO A 135 -9.83 7.97 5.93
CA PRO A 135 -9.22 7.76 4.62
C PRO A 135 -8.03 8.70 4.41
N TRP A 136 -6.89 8.16 3.97
CA TRP A 136 -5.64 8.93 3.90
C TRP A 136 -5.02 8.96 2.49
N ALA A 137 -4.82 7.80 1.88
CA ALA A 137 -4.23 7.69 0.54
C ALA A 137 -4.63 6.38 -0.15
N ASN A 138 -4.47 6.32 -1.48
CA ASN A 138 -4.62 5.08 -2.24
C ASN A 138 -3.44 4.89 -3.21
N TRP A 139 -2.77 3.75 -3.13
CA TRP A 139 -1.61 3.43 -3.96
C TRP A 139 -1.74 2.06 -4.61
N VAL A 140 -1.57 2.02 -5.93
CA VAL A 140 -1.54 0.79 -6.70
C VAL A 140 -0.10 0.43 -7.03
N THR A 141 0.28 -0.82 -6.75
CA THR A 141 1.60 -1.33 -7.11
C THR A 141 1.80 -1.27 -8.63
N PRO A 142 2.95 -0.78 -9.15
CA PRO A 142 3.20 -0.67 -10.58
C PRO A 142 3.07 -2.00 -11.34
N ALA A 143 2.80 -1.92 -12.64
CA ALA A 143 2.82 -3.09 -13.51
C ALA A 143 4.21 -3.76 -13.53
N GLY A 144 4.25 -5.07 -13.80
CA GLY A 144 5.50 -5.83 -13.86
C GLY A 144 6.11 -6.22 -12.50
N ARG A 145 5.43 -5.91 -11.39
CA ARG A 145 5.75 -6.51 -10.10
C ARG A 145 5.11 -7.90 -9.98
N PRO A 146 5.80 -8.91 -9.42
CA PRO A 146 5.28 -10.27 -9.29
C PRO A 146 4.11 -10.37 -8.30
N LYS A 147 3.97 -9.38 -7.41
CA LYS A 147 2.82 -9.19 -6.52
C LYS A 147 2.37 -7.74 -6.67
N ARG A 148 1.06 -7.53 -6.85
CA ARG A 148 0.47 -6.21 -6.99
C ARG A 148 -0.69 -6.02 -6.02
N PHE A 149 -0.70 -4.88 -5.37
CA PHE A 149 -1.73 -4.48 -4.42
C PHE A 149 -2.35 -3.15 -4.82
N ASP A 150 -3.64 -3.01 -4.54
CA ASP A 150 -4.34 -1.73 -4.46
C ASP A 150 -4.50 -1.43 -2.95
N THR A 151 -3.62 -0.59 -2.42
CA THR A 151 -3.50 -0.36 -0.98
C THR A 151 -4.25 0.91 -0.57
N TYR A 152 -5.20 0.74 0.34
CA TYR A 152 -6.02 1.79 0.93
C TYR A 152 -5.46 2.15 2.30
N PHE A 153 -4.93 3.36 2.43
CA PHE A 153 -4.33 3.83 3.67
C PHE A 153 -5.36 4.56 4.51
N TYR A 154 -5.39 4.24 5.80
CA TYR A 154 -6.16 4.97 6.80
C TYR A 154 -5.22 5.57 7.85
N ALA A 155 -5.57 6.74 8.37
CA ALA A 155 -4.95 7.30 9.58
C ALA A 155 -5.91 7.16 10.76
N LEU A 156 -5.34 6.99 11.96
CA LEU A 156 -6.09 6.89 13.21
C LEU A 156 -5.33 7.59 14.33
N SER A 157 -6.03 8.41 15.13
CA SER A 157 -5.52 8.87 16.42
C SER A 157 -5.54 7.71 17.41
N ALA A 158 -4.37 7.25 17.85
CA ALA A 158 -4.26 6.19 18.85
C ALA A 158 -4.53 6.67 20.29
N GLY A 159 -4.68 7.99 20.48
CA GLY A 159 -4.81 8.61 21.81
C GLY A 159 -3.62 8.32 22.73
N ASP A 160 -3.82 8.55 24.03
CA ASP A 160 -2.80 8.34 25.07
C ASP A 160 -2.57 6.86 25.43
N HIS A 161 -3.32 5.94 24.82
CA HIS A 161 -3.32 4.52 25.16
C HIS A 161 -2.97 3.67 23.95
N GLY A 162 -1.68 3.70 23.63
CA GLY A 162 -1.01 2.78 22.70
C GLY A 162 -1.11 1.33 23.18
N SER A 163 -2.29 0.73 23.01
CA SER A 163 -2.56 -0.71 23.19
C SER A 163 -1.92 -1.56 22.10
N ALA A 164 -1.38 -0.93 21.05
CA ALA A 164 -0.63 -1.59 20.00
C ALA A 164 0.68 -2.14 20.57
N HIS A 165 0.82 -3.46 20.47
CA HIS A 165 2.01 -4.20 20.84
C HIS A 165 2.52 -4.99 19.63
N HIS A 166 3.72 -5.56 19.72
CA HIS A 166 4.19 -6.47 18.67
C HIS A 166 3.53 -7.85 18.85
N ARG A 167 2.70 -8.30 17.88
CA ARG A 167 2.05 -9.63 17.92
C ARG A 167 2.18 -10.45 16.64
N THR A 168 2.78 -9.90 15.59
CA THR A 168 2.95 -10.58 14.30
C THR A 168 4.31 -11.27 14.18
N THR A 169 4.37 -12.41 13.48
CA THR A 169 5.64 -13.06 13.10
C THR A 169 6.20 -12.55 11.78
N GLU A 170 5.45 -11.70 11.06
CA GLU A 170 5.90 -11.09 9.80
C GLU A 170 6.87 -9.92 10.01
N ALA A 171 6.94 -9.41 11.25
CA ALA A 171 7.90 -8.42 11.69
C ALA A 171 8.80 -8.99 12.81
N HIS A 172 10.02 -8.48 12.94
CA HIS A 172 10.92 -8.84 14.04
C HIS A 172 10.82 -7.87 15.23
N ALA A 173 10.24 -6.70 15.00
CA ALA A 173 9.93 -5.70 16.03
C ALA A 173 8.76 -4.83 15.55
N SER A 174 7.99 -4.30 16.49
CA SER A 174 7.04 -3.21 16.26
C SER A 174 7.19 -2.19 17.37
N GLU A 175 7.18 -0.92 17.02
CA GLU A 175 7.44 0.17 17.96
C GLU A 175 6.77 1.48 17.53
N TRP A 176 6.61 2.39 18.49
CA TRP A 176 6.29 3.78 18.22
C TRP A 176 7.58 4.52 17.91
N MET A 177 7.65 5.18 16.76
CA MET A 177 8.80 5.99 16.37
C MET A 177 8.37 7.40 16.00
N SER A 178 9.21 8.39 16.29
CA SER A 178 9.03 9.74 15.76
C SER A 178 9.12 9.73 14.24
N VAL A 179 8.19 10.41 13.57
CA VAL A 179 8.17 10.53 12.11
C VAL A 179 9.49 11.13 11.61
N SER A 180 9.98 12.17 12.28
CA SER A 180 11.23 12.85 11.91
C SER A 180 12.46 11.95 12.11
N GLU A 181 12.46 11.09 13.13
CA GLU A 181 13.52 10.11 13.35
C GLU A 181 13.53 9.03 12.25
N ILE A 182 12.37 8.56 11.81
CA ILE A 182 12.27 7.59 10.70
C ILE A 182 12.81 8.22 9.41
N LEU A 183 12.42 9.45 9.09
CA LEU A 183 12.87 10.16 7.88
C LEU A 183 14.38 10.44 7.90
N THR A 184 14.91 10.81 9.06
CA THR A 184 16.36 10.98 9.27
C THR A 184 17.08 9.65 9.06
N ALA A 185 16.55 8.56 9.63
CA ALA A 185 17.11 7.23 9.48
C ALA A 185 17.08 6.73 8.03
N GLU A 186 16.06 7.08 7.24
CA GLU A 186 16.04 6.77 5.80
C GLU A 186 17.09 7.56 5.03
N THR A 187 17.22 8.86 5.32
CA THR A 187 18.24 9.72 4.70
C THR A 187 19.66 9.25 5.00
N GLU A 188 19.88 8.72 6.21
CA GLU A 188 21.15 8.13 6.65
C GLU A 188 21.30 6.64 6.27
N GLU A 189 20.39 6.09 5.47
CA GLU A 189 20.38 4.70 5.02
C GLU A 189 20.34 3.64 6.16
N ARG A 190 19.95 4.06 7.38
CA ARG A 190 19.74 3.17 8.54
C ARG A 190 18.41 2.42 8.47
N LEU A 191 17.40 3.02 7.83
CA LEU A 191 16.12 2.39 7.53
C LEU A 191 15.85 2.43 6.03
N LYS A 192 15.13 1.43 5.54
CA LYS A 192 14.67 1.40 4.16
C LYS A 192 13.17 1.63 4.12
N LEU A 193 12.72 2.59 3.32
CA LEU A 193 11.30 2.86 3.12
C LEU A 193 10.89 2.54 1.69
N MET A 194 9.72 1.93 1.54
CA MET A 194 9.05 1.88 0.25
C MET A 194 8.51 3.28 -0.09
N ARG A 195 8.39 3.58 -1.39
CA ARG A 195 7.94 4.91 -1.84
C ARG A 195 6.62 5.37 -1.19
N PRO A 196 5.56 4.54 -1.07
CA PRO A 196 4.34 4.95 -0.37
C PRO A 196 4.64 5.37 1.08
N THR A 197 5.34 4.54 1.86
CA THR A 197 5.70 4.84 3.26
C THR A 197 6.47 6.15 3.38
N LEU A 198 7.48 6.38 2.53
CA LEU A 198 8.27 7.62 2.55
C LEU A 198 7.42 8.87 2.28
N VAL A 199 6.53 8.82 1.28
CA VAL A 199 5.66 9.96 0.95
C VAL A 199 4.69 10.24 2.09
N LEU A 200 4.09 9.19 2.66
CA LEU A 200 3.14 9.32 3.76
C LEU A 200 3.80 9.87 5.03
N LEU A 201 5.02 9.45 5.35
CA LEU A 201 5.77 9.98 6.49
C LEU A 201 6.17 11.44 6.28
N ARG A 202 6.63 11.82 5.08
CA ARG A 202 6.93 13.22 4.76
C ARG A 202 5.70 14.12 4.83
N GLU A 203 4.53 13.59 4.50
CA GLU A 203 3.28 14.30 4.66
C GLU A 203 2.90 14.44 6.14
N LEU A 204 3.01 13.37 6.94
CA LEU A 204 2.79 13.45 8.39
C LEU A 204 3.71 14.45 9.08
N ASP A 205 4.96 14.58 8.63
CA ASP A 205 5.96 15.54 9.13
C ASP A 205 5.57 17.01 8.88
N THR A 206 4.52 17.28 8.11
CA THR A 206 3.98 18.64 7.90
C THR A 206 2.94 19.06 8.95
N PHE A 207 2.51 18.15 9.82
CA PHE A 207 1.55 18.41 10.89
C PHE A 207 2.23 18.45 12.25
N ASP A 208 1.82 19.39 13.12
CA ASP A 208 2.38 19.51 14.47
C ASP A 208 1.65 18.60 15.46
N THR A 209 0.36 18.32 15.22
CA THR A 209 -0.47 17.51 16.12
C THR A 209 -1.35 16.50 15.38
N VAL A 210 -1.73 15.43 16.08
CA VAL A 210 -2.64 14.42 15.56
C VAL A 210 -4.00 15.03 15.22
N ALA A 211 -4.46 15.98 16.05
CA ALA A 211 -5.73 16.66 15.82
C ALA A 211 -5.74 17.42 14.48
N GLU A 212 -4.63 18.07 14.12
CA GLU A 212 -4.47 18.71 12.81
C GLU A 212 -4.43 17.68 11.68
N ALA A 213 -3.64 16.61 11.84
CA ALA A 213 -3.52 15.57 10.83
C ALA A 213 -4.88 14.91 10.52
N VAL A 214 -5.58 14.39 11.53
CA VAL A 214 -6.87 13.69 11.35
C VAL A 214 -8.05 14.63 11.10
N GLY A 215 -7.90 15.92 11.41
CA GLY A 215 -8.87 16.97 11.14
C GLY A 215 -8.72 17.64 9.78
N SER A 216 -7.68 17.29 9.01
CA SER A 216 -7.44 17.85 7.68
C SER A 216 -8.43 17.33 6.64
N ASP A 217 -8.95 18.22 5.81
CA ASP A 217 -9.74 17.85 4.63
C ASP A 217 -8.81 17.27 3.55
N ARG A 218 -9.18 16.12 2.98
CA ARG A 218 -8.36 15.42 1.98
C ARG A 218 -9.20 14.99 0.78
N THR A 219 -8.64 15.19 -0.42
CA THR A 219 -9.09 14.50 -1.64
C THR A 219 -8.09 13.41 -1.96
N ILE A 220 -8.57 12.19 -2.20
CA ILE A 220 -7.71 11.05 -2.47
C ILE A 220 -7.80 10.69 -3.94
N ASP A 221 -6.72 11.00 -4.66
CA ASP A 221 -6.52 10.54 -6.03
C ASP A 221 -5.66 9.27 -6.02
N PRO A 222 -6.15 8.12 -6.54
CA PRO A 222 -5.37 6.89 -6.64
C PRO A 222 -4.06 7.07 -7.39
N ILE A 223 -2.95 6.75 -6.73
CA ILE A 223 -1.62 6.79 -7.34
C ILE A 223 -1.35 5.46 -8.04
N ARG A 224 -1.23 5.50 -9.37
CA ARG A 224 -1.03 4.32 -10.25
C ARG A 224 0.26 4.47 -11.06
N PRO A 225 1.45 4.24 -10.49
CA PRO A 225 2.70 4.44 -11.23
C PRO A 225 2.85 3.38 -12.32
N GLU A 226 3.24 3.81 -13.51
CA GLU A 226 3.45 2.91 -14.66
C GLU A 226 4.72 2.06 -14.52
N PHE A 227 5.75 2.61 -13.86
CA PHE A 227 7.06 1.97 -13.70
C PHE A 227 7.52 1.95 -12.24
N PRO A 228 8.27 0.92 -11.81
CA PRO A 228 8.88 0.87 -10.49
C PRO A 228 9.92 1.99 -10.31
N GLY A 229 9.84 2.71 -9.18
CA GLY A 229 10.81 3.73 -8.82
C GLY A 229 12.06 3.15 -8.14
N LYS A 230 13.07 4.01 -7.88
CA LYS A 230 14.30 3.61 -7.16
C LYS A 230 14.04 3.02 -5.76
N HIS A 231 12.93 3.40 -5.11
CA HIS A 231 12.56 2.96 -3.76
C HIS A 231 11.50 1.83 -3.73
N GLY A 232 11.34 1.09 -4.82
CA GLY A 232 10.32 0.03 -4.92
C GLY A 232 9.01 0.55 -5.48
#